data_AF-A0A965FLH4-F1
#
_entry.id   AF-A0A965FLH4-F1
#
_cell.length_a   1.000
_cell.length_b   1.000
_cell.length_c   1.000
_cell.angle_alpha   90.00
_cell.angle_beta   90.00
_cell.angle_gamma   90.00
#
_symmetry.space_group_name_H-M   'P 1'
#
loop_
_entity.id
_entity.type
_entity.pdbx_description
1 polymer ?
#
loop_
_entity_poly.entity_id
_entity_poly.type
_entity_poly.pdbx_seq_one_letter_code
_entity_poly.pdbx_strand_id
1 'polypeptide(L)' 'MINLEGIRANMETKLSVKRSEGRIYQLELKRIDQRVTATCNCKASIMGFFCKHRISILAGDFSLLLSKEDEMRAQQT' A
#
# COMPACT_ATOMS: atom_id res chain seq x y z
N MET A 1 -8.27 -1.54 -37.05
CA MET A 1 -7.89 -0.42 -36.16
C MET A 1 -8.33 -0.77 -34.76
N ILE A 2 -7.41 -1.07 -33.85
CA ILE A 2 -7.75 -1.28 -32.44
C ILE A 2 -7.77 0.11 -31.79
N ASN A 3 -8.94 0.57 -31.36
CA ASN A 3 -9.07 1.84 -30.66
C ASN A 3 -8.57 1.63 -29.22
N LEU A 4 -7.46 2.29 -28.86
CA LEU A 4 -6.74 2.12 -27.59
C LEU A 4 -7.03 3.25 -26.59
N GLU A 5 -7.99 4.15 -26.85
CA GLU A 5 -8.35 5.29 -25.98
C GLU A 5 -8.82 4.90 -24.55
N GLY A 6 -8.93 3.60 -24.26
CA GLY A 6 -9.44 3.06 -22.99
C GLY A 6 -8.61 1.98 -22.33
N ILE A 7 -7.33 1.75 -22.66
CA ILE A 7 -6.51 0.80 -21.88
C ILE A 7 -6.14 1.42 -20.52
N ARG A 8 -7.10 1.38 -19.58
CA ARG A 8 -6.85 1.58 -18.15
C ARG A 8 -6.45 0.21 -17.59
N ALA A 9 -5.16 -0.06 -17.61
CA ALA A 9 -4.65 -1.30 -17.01
C ALA A 9 -5.04 -1.34 -15.52
N ASN A 10 -5.72 -2.42 -15.13
CA ASN A 10 -5.87 -2.76 -13.72
C ASN A 10 -4.48 -3.03 -13.16
N MET A 11 -4.14 -2.36 -12.06
CA MET A 11 -2.83 -2.48 -11.44
C MET A 11 -3.01 -2.88 -10.00
N GLU A 12 -2.21 -3.85 -9.56
CA GLU A 12 -2.11 -4.24 -8.15
C GLU A 12 -0.64 -4.16 -7.74
N THR A 13 -0.39 -3.56 -6.58
CA THR A 13 0.95 -3.56 -5.99
C THR A 13 0.87 -3.69 -4.48
N LYS A 14 1.90 -4.30 -3.91
CA LYS A 14 2.06 -4.50 -2.47
C LYS A 14 3.26 -3.69 -2.00
N LEU A 15 3.06 -2.95 -0.93
CA LEU A 15 4.01 -2.03 -0.34
C LEU A 15 4.18 -2.41 1.13
N SER A 16 5.41 -2.57 1.59
CA SER A 16 5.69 -2.68 3.01
C SER A 16 5.81 -1.29 3.60
N VAL A 17 5.07 -1.05 4.67
CA VAL A 17 5.06 0.23 5.39
C VAL A 17 5.48 0.01 6.82
N LYS A 18 6.33 0.92 7.30
CA LYS A 18 6.79 0.95 8.68
C LYS A 18 5.69 1.47 9.59
N ARG A 19 5.54 0.90 10.80
CA ARG A 19 4.96 1.69 11.91
C ARG A 19 5.57 1.38 13.27
N SER A 20 5.45 2.40 14.11
CA SER A 20 5.55 2.46 15.57
C SER A 20 5.61 1.10 16.24
N GLU A 21 6.66 0.88 17.04
CA GLU A 21 6.94 -0.36 17.80
C GLU A 21 7.53 -1.52 16.97
N GLY A 22 8.12 -1.23 15.80
CA GLY A 22 8.98 -2.19 15.08
C GLY A 22 8.24 -3.24 14.25
N ARG A 23 6.91 -3.18 14.14
CA ARG A 23 6.14 -4.08 13.27
C ARG A 23 6.04 -3.53 11.84
N ILE A 24 6.26 -4.41 10.87
CA ILE A 24 6.01 -4.15 9.46
C ILE A 24 4.54 -4.43 9.15
N TYR A 25 3.91 -3.51 8.42
CA TYR A 25 2.58 -3.71 7.87
C TYR A 25 2.66 -3.82 6.36
N GLN A 26 1.74 -4.57 5.78
CA GLN A 26 1.59 -4.71 4.34
C GLN A 26 0.41 -3.87 3.89
N LEU A 27 0.62 -3.08 2.85
CA LEU A 27 -0.38 -2.26 2.20
C LEU A 27 -0.52 -2.71 0.75
N GLU A 28 -1.75 -2.92 0.31
CA GLU A 28 -2.09 -3.36 -1.03
C GLU A 28 -2.85 -2.23 -1.72
N LEU A 29 -2.32 -1.76 -2.85
CA LEU A 29 -2.98 -0.78 -3.69
C LEU A 29 -3.53 -1.49 -4.91
N LYS A 30 -4.83 -1.27 -5.19
CA LYS A 30 -5.44 -1.70 -6.45
C LYS A 30 -6.01 -0.50 -7.18
N ARG A 31 -5.68 -0.38 -8.46
CA ARG A 31 -6.37 0.50 -9.40
C ARG A 31 -7.31 -0.34 -10.24
N ILE A 32 -8.59 -0.01 -10.19
CA ILE A 32 -9.64 -0.59 -11.04
C ILE A 32 -10.30 0.58 -11.77
N ASP A 33 -10.13 0.65 -13.08
CA ASP A 33 -10.53 1.78 -13.92
C ASP A 33 -9.95 3.14 -13.43
N GLN A 34 -10.81 3.99 -12.87
CA GLN A 34 -10.48 5.30 -12.29
C GLN A 34 -10.47 5.31 -10.76
N ARG A 35 -10.72 4.15 -10.14
CA ARG A 35 -10.79 4.02 -8.69
C ARG A 35 -9.48 3.42 -8.18
N VAL A 36 -8.91 4.06 -7.16
CA VAL A 36 -7.78 3.51 -6.41
C VAL A 36 -8.31 3.08 -5.05
N THR A 37 -8.07 1.83 -4.69
CA THR A 37 -8.36 1.29 -3.37
C THR A 37 -7.05 0.95 -2.66
N ALA A 38 -7.05 1.12 -1.35
CA ALA A 38 -5.90 0.79 -0.50
C ALA A 38 -6.38 -0.05 0.68
N THR A 39 -5.76 -1.21 0.87
CA THR A 39 -6.02 -2.10 2.01
C THR A 39 -4.74 -2.26 2.81
N CYS A 40 -4.84 -2.28 4.14
CA CYS A 40 -3.68 -2.47 5.01
C CYS A 40 -3.98 -3.56 6.04
N ASN A 41 -2.98 -4.37 6.41
CA ASN A 41 -3.15 -5.43 7.41
C ASN A 41 -2.99 -4.93 8.87
N CYS A 42 -2.91 -3.62 9.11
CA CYS A 42 -2.81 -3.09 10.47
C CYS A 42 -4.13 -3.23 11.26
N LYS A 43 -4.04 -3.29 12.60
CA LYS A 43 -5.19 -3.46 13.50
C LYS A 43 -6.34 -2.50 13.21
N ALA A 44 -6.05 -1.20 13.02
CA ALA A 44 -7.06 -0.21 12.70
C ALA A 44 -7.84 -0.57 11.42
N SER A 45 -7.13 -1.02 10.38
CA SER A 45 -7.73 -1.41 9.10
C SER A 45 -8.56 -2.69 9.23
N ILE A 46 -8.06 -3.69 9.96
CA ILE A 46 -8.79 -4.94 10.24
C ILE A 46 -10.09 -4.65 10.99
N MET A 47 -10.08 -3.69 11.91
CA MET A 47 -11.26 -3.25 12.67
C MET A 47 -12.20 -2.34 11.87
N GLY A 48 -11.93 -2.07 10.59
CA GLY A 48 -12.75 -1.19 9.75
C GLY A 48 -12.52 0.31 9.97
N PHE A 49 -11.55 0.70 10.81
CA PHE A 49 -11.22 2.10 11.06
C PHE A 49 -10.18 2.64 10.08
N PHE A 50 -10.13 3.97 9.94
CA PHE A 50 -9.06 4.64 9.22
C PHE A 50 -7.69 4.32 9.81
N CYS A 51 -6.69 4.09 8.95
CA CYS A 51 -5.32 3.90 9.38
C CYS A 51 -4.39 4.91 8.70
N LYS A 52 -3.37 5.39 9.44
CA LYS A 52 -2.45 6.41 8.89
C LYS A 52 -1.73 5.94 7.63
N HIS A 53 -1.44 4.64 7.51
CA HIS A 53 -0.72 4.12 6.34
C HIS A 53 -1.49 4.32 5.05
N ARG A 54 -2.78 3.94 5.03
CA ARG A 54 -3.64 4.11 3.86
C ARG A 54 -3.79 5.59 3.53
N ILE A 55 -4.03 6.42 4.53
CA ILE A 55 -4.22 7.86 4.34
C ILE A 55 -2.95 8.50 3.78
N SER A 56 -1.78 8.26 4.39
CA SER A 56 -0.50 8.79 3.91
C SER A 56 -0.24 8.39 2.46
N ILE A 57 -0.33 7.10 2.14
CA ILE A 57 -0.04 6.63 0.78
C ILE A 57 -1.02 7.20 -0.25
N LEU A 58 -2.31 7.25 0.07
CA LEU A 58 -3.32 7.86 -0.82
C LEU A 58 -3.14 9.38 -0.96
N ALA A 59 -2.58 10.05 0.04
CA ALA A 59 -2.21 11.45 0.00
C ALA A 59 -0.85 11.70 -0.71
N GLY A 60 -0.18 10.65 -1.19
CA GLY A 60 1.14 10.74 -1.84
C GLY A 60 2.32 10.88 -0.88
N ASP A 61 2.11 10.66 0.42
CA ASP A 61 3.16 10.58 1.42
C ASP A 61 3.77 9.17 1.45
N PHE A 62 4.95 9.05 0.87
CA PHE A 62 5.72 7.80 0.75
C PHE A 62 6.81 7.65 1.82
N SER A 63 6.90 8.58 2.79
CA SER A 63 7.92 8.53 3.85
C SER A 63 7.83 7.29 4.75
N LEU A 64 6.68 6.61 4.72
CA LEU A 64 6.41 5.40 5.50
C LEU A 64 6.80 4.10 4.78
N LEU A 65 7.19 4.17 3.50
CA LEU A 65 7.61 2.99 2.74
C LEU A 65 8.94 2.45 3.26
N LEU A 66 9.02 1.13 3.36
CA LEU A 66 10.26 0.43 3.63
C LEU A 66 10.98 0.13 2.32
N SER A 67 12.30 0.24 2.34
CA SER A 67 13.11 -0.30 1.25
C SER A 67 13.16 -1.83 1.33
N LYS A 68 13.59 -2.48 0.24
CA LYS A 68 13.83 -3.93 0.27
C LYS A 68 14.90 -4.31 1.30
N GLU A 69 15.92 -3.47 1.48
CA GLU A 69 16.94 -3.70 2.51
C GLU A 69 16.33 -3.64 3.93
N ASP A 70 15.40 -2.71 4.18
CA ASP A 70 14.72 -2.62 5.46
C ASP A 70 13.82 -3.84 5.73
N GLU A 71 13.11 -4.34 4.71
CA GLU A 71 12.31 -5.57 4.80
C GLU A 71 13.17 -6.78 5.17
N MET A 72 14.33 -6.94 4.51
CA MET A 72 15.24 -8.06 4.78
C MET A 72 15.81 -8.04 6.20
N ARG A 73 16.11 -6.85 6.74
CA ARG A 73 16.64 -6.69 8.11
C ARG A 73 15.62 -7.07 9.17
N ALA A 74 14.35 -6.74 8.96
CA ALA A 74 13.29 -7.01 9.92
C ALA A 74 12.87 -8.48 10.00
N GLN A 75 13.26 -9.31 9.03
CA GLN A 75 12.98 -10.76 9.03
C GLN A 75 14.06 -11.59 9.75
N GLN A 76 15.15 -10.97 10.19
CA GLN A 76 16.28 -11.64 10.85
C GLN A 76 16.27 -11.48 12.38
N THR A 77 15.25 -10.83 12.92
CA THR A 77 15.00 -10.60 14.35
C THR A 77 13.74 -11.32 14.80
#